data_AF-A0A081DFV7-F1
#
_entry.id   AF-A0A081DFV7-F1
#
_cell.length_a   1.000
_cell.length_b   1.000
_cell.length_c   1.000
_cell.angle_alpha   90.00
_cell.angle_beta   90.00
_cell.angle_gamma   90.00
#
_symmetry.space_group_name_H-M   'P 1'
#
loop_
_entity.id
_entity.type
_entity.pdbx_description
1 polymer ?
#
loop_
_entity_poly.entity_id
_entity_poly.type
_entity_poly.pdbx_seq_one_letter_code
_entity_poly.pdbx_strand_id
1 'polypeptide(L)'
;MVFEFERFGIPQYRNLTGILQILGGLSIILGLYTISILGFMGALGLSLLMFLGFGVRLKIKDSFVLSAPAFLFGLLNAYLAYRFFLML
;
A
#
# COMPACT_ATOMS: atom_id res chain seq x y z
N MET A 1 8.31 -11.59 15.84
CA MET A 1 7.17 -11.67 14.89
C MET A 1 5.78 -11.49 15.52
N VAL A 2 5.32 -12.29 16.49
CA VAL A 2 4.00 -12.05 17.17
C VAL A 2 4.09 -10.89 18.18
N PHE A 3 5.17 -10.86 18.97
CA PHE A 3 5.42 -9.84 19.98
C PHE A 3 5.56 -8.40 19.45
N GLU A 4 5.96 -8.21 18.19
CA GLU A 4 6.04 -6.87 17.58
C GLU A 4 4.64 -6.33 17.26
N PHE A 5 3.69 -7.19 16.84
CA PHE A 5 2.32 -6.78 16.54
C PHE A 5 1.49 -6.48 17.80
N GLU A 6 1.74 -7.20 18.90
CA GLU A 6 1.20 -6.84 20.23
C GLU A 6 1.79 -5.52 20.74
N ARG A 7 3.09 -5.30 20.55
CA ARG A 7 3.76 -4.03 20.90
C ARG A 7 3.25 -2.84 20.10
N PHE A 8 2.74 -3.06 18.88
CA PHE A 8 2.13 -2.02 18.05
C PHE A 8 0.64 -1.81 18.36
N GLY A 9 -0.01 -2.74 19.04
CA GLY A 9 -1.45 -2.69 19.34
C GLY A 9 -2.34 -2.90 18.11
N ILE A 10 -1.80 -3.47 17.03
CA ILE A 10 -2.48 -3.57 15.73
C ILE A 10 -2.46 -4.99 15.10
N PRO A 11 -2.61 -6.09 15.86
CA PRO A 11 -2.58 -7.45 15.28
C PRO A 11 -3.72 -7.70 14.28
N GLN A 12 -4.86 -7.04 14.48
CA GLN A 12 -6.09 -7.23 13.70
C GLN A 12 -6.00 -6.69 12.26
N TYR A 13 -5.21 -5.63 12.04
CA TYR A 13 -5.12 -4.99 10.72
C TYR A 13 -4.15 -5.70 9.78
N ARG A 14 -3.37 -6.69 10.26
CA ARG A 14 -2.51 -7.51 9.41
C ARG A 14 -3.31 -8.26 8.34
N ASN A 15 -4.40 -8.92 8.72
CA ASN A 15 -5.23 -9.65 7.76
C ASN A 15 -5.94 -8.71 6.79
N LEU A 16 -6.46 -7.58 7.31
CA LEU A 16 -7.13 -6.58 6.49
C LEU A 16 -6.17 -6.02 5.43
N THR A 17 -4.99 -5.54 5.85
CA THR A 17 -3.97 -5.02 4.92
C THR A 17 -3.50 -6.06 3.90
N GLY A 18 -3.37 -7.33 4.28
CA GLY A 18 -3.04 -8.41 3.35
C GLY A 18 -4.11 -8.63 2.27
N ILE A 19 -5.39 -8.69 2.67
CA ILE A 19 -6.51 -8.85 1.72
C ILE A 19 -6.58 -7.66 0.77
N LEU A 20 -6.46 -6.43 1.29
CA LEU A 20 -6.46 -5.23 0.44
C LEU A 20 -5.26 -5.16 -0.50
N GLN A 21 -4.07 -5.62 -0.10
CA GLN A 21 -2.91 -5.66 -1.01
C GLN A 21 -3.11 -6.64 -2.16
N ILE A 22 -3.70 -7.82 -1.88
CA ILE A 22 -4.03 -8.79 -2.94
C ILE A 22 -5.07 -8.21 -3.89
N LEU A 23 -6.15 -7.63 -3.37
CA LEU A 23 -7.19 -6.98 -4.19
C LEU A 23 -6.65 -5.78 -4.98
N GLY A 24 -5.79 -4.97 -4.37
CA GLY A 24 -5.16 -3.83 -5.01
C GLY A 24 -4.16 -4.24 -6.11
N GLY A 25 -3.39 -5.30 -5.91
CA GLY A 25 -2.53 -5.86 -6.95
C GLY A 25 -3.34 -6.43 -8.13
N LEU A 26 -4.42 -7.16 -7.84
CA LEU A 26 -5.35 -7.68 -8.85
C LEU A 26 -6.00 -6.56 -9.66
N SER A 27 -6.45 -5.48 -9.02
CA SER A 27 -7.05 -4.34 -9.72
C SER A 27 -6.07 -3.59 -10.61
N ILE A 28 -4.79 -3.47 -10.23
CA ILE A 28 -3.74 -2.93 -11.10
C ILE A 28 -3.52 -3.82 -12.33
N ILE A 29 -3.45 -5.14 -12.14
CA ILE A 29 -3.29 -6.10 -13.26
C ILE A 29 -4.48 -6.01 -14.22
N LEU A 30 -5.71 -6.02 -13.70
CA LEU A 30 -6.92 -5.87 -14.51
C LEU A 30 -7.00 -4.48 -15.18
N GLY A 31 -6.48 -3.45 -14.51
CA GLY A 31 -6.42 -2.09 -15.04
C GLY A 31 -5.46 -1.90 -16.21
N LEU A 32 -4.40 -2.72 -16.29
CA LEU A 32 -3.49 -2.73 -17.44
C LEU A 32 -4.12 -3.35 -18.69
N TYR A 33 -5.08 -4.28 -18.53
CA TYR A 33 -5.64 -5.06 -19.64
C TYR A 33 -7.00 -4.58 -20.13
N THR A 34 -7.89 -4.11 -19.23
CA THR A 34 -9.31 -3.91 -19.58
C THR A 34 -9.83 -2.52 -19.24
N ILE A 35 -9.49 -1.96 -18.06
CA ILE A 35 -10.14 -0.73 -17.58
C ILE A 35 -9.18 0.14 -16.74
N SER A 36 -8.68 1.24 -17.31
CA SER A 36 -7.76 2.19 -16.64
C SER A 36 -8.29 2.70 -15.29
N ILE A 37 -9.61 2.88 -15.14
CA ILE A 37 -10.24 3.32 -13.88
C ILE A 37 -10.00 2.34 -12.72
N LEU A 38 -9.97 1.04 -13.00
CA LEU A 38 -9.79 -0.01 -12.00
C LEU A 38 -8.35 -0.02 -11.51
N GLY A 39 -7.40 0.15 -12.45
CA GLY A 39 -5.98 0.30 -12.14
C GLY A 39 -5.70 1.56 -11.34
N PHE A 40 -6.37 2.67 -11.67
CA PHE A 40 -6.29 3.92 -10.89
C PHE A 40 -6.74 3.72 -9.45
N MET A 41 -7.93 3.18 -9.22
CA MET A 41 -8.45 2.92 -7.87
C MET A 41 -7.58 1.95 -7.09
N GLY A 42 -7.08 0.89 -7.74
CA GLY A 42 -6.16 -0.08 -7.15
C GLY A 42 -4.83 0.54 -6.71
N ALA A 43 -4.20 1.31 -7.59
CA ALA A 43 -2.93 1.98 -7.33
C ALA A 43 -3.06 3.06 -6.24
N LEU A 44 -4.15 3.84 -6.25
CA LEU A 44 -4.44 4.81 -5.19
C LEU A 44 -4.63 4.11 -3.84
N GLY A 45 -5.42 3.05 -3.80
CA GLY A 45 -5.66 2.26 -2.59
C GLY A 45 -4.38 1.63 -2.03
N LEU A 46 -3.54 1.07 -2.90
CA LEU A 46 -2.24 0.51 -2.50
C LEU A 46 -1.29 1.59 -1.97
N SER A 47 -1.26 2.76 -2.61
CA SER A 47 -0.43 3.89 -2.18
C SER A 47 -0.82 4.34 -0.77
N LEU A 48 -2.13 4.51 -0.53
CA LEU A 48 -2.67 4.89 0.79
C LEU A 48 -2.33 3.86 1.87
N LEU A 49 -2.44 2.57 1.55
CA LEU A 49 -2.04 1.47 2.43
C LEU A 49 -0.56 1.50 2.79
N MET A 50 0.31 1.77 1.82
CA MET A 50 1.76 1.87 2.04
C MET A 50 2.10 3.09 2.92
N PHE A 51 1.43 4.23 2.74
CA PHE A 51 1.59 5.41 3.61
C PHE A 51 1.08 5.16 5.03
N LEU A 52 -0.06 4.49 5.21
CA LEU A 52 -0.57 4.10 6.53
C LEU A 52 0.41 3.15 7.24
N GLY A 53 0.93 2.15 6.53
CA GLY A 53 1.95 1.24 7.06
C GLY A 53 3.25 1.95 7.43
N PHE A 54 3.67 2.94 6.62
CA PHE A 54 4.81 3.81 6.92
C PHE A 54 4.57 4.65 8.18
N GLY A 55 3.40 5.29 8.31
CA GLY A 55 3.05 6.11 9.47
C GLY A 55 3.02 5.31 10.78
N VAL A 56 2.50 4.08 10.74
CA VAL A 56 2.58 3.15 11.87
C VAL A 56 4.03 2.87 12.25
N ARG A 57 4.89 2.51 11.28
CA ARG A 57 6.33 2.27 11.52
C ARG A 57 7.06 3.51 12.07
N LEU A 58 6.66 4.70 11.64
CA LEU A 58 7.20 5.97 12.17
C LEU A 58 6.82 6.18 13.63
N LYS A 59 5.56 5.89 13.99
CA LYS A 59 5.03 5.99 15.37
C LYS A 59 5.77 5.07 16.35
N ILE A 60 6.32 3.98 15.83
CA ILE A 60 7.05 2.96 16.57
C ILE A 60 8.52 3.35 16.84
N LYS A 61 9.01 4.44 16.23
CA LYS A 61 10.44 4.82 16.20
C LYS A 61 11.33 3.70 15.64
N ASP A 62 10.80 2.91 14.72
CA ASP A 62 11.61 1.95 13.98
C ASP A 62 12.60 2.71 13.08
N SER A 63 13.80 2.16 12.86
CA SER A 63 14.83 2.84 12.06
C SER A 63 14.24 3.30 10.72
N PHE A 64 14.36 4.59 10.40
CA PHE A 64 13.88 5.19 9.14
C PHE A 64 14.30 4.39 7.89
N VAL A 65 15.40 3.65 7.99
CA VAL A 65 15.93 2.75 6.95
C VAL A 65 15.00 1.55 6.67
N LEU A 66 14.31 1.00 7.68
CA LEU A 66 13.35 -0.10 7.53
C LEU A 66 11.99 0.36 6.98
N SER A 67 11.69 1.65 7.10
CA SER A 67 10.46 2.27 6.62
C SER A 67 10.62 2.93 5.24
N ALA A 68 11.85 3.21 4.80
CA ALA A 68 12.18 3.68 3.45
C ALA A 68 11.59 2.81 2.29
N PRO A 69 11.59 1.46 2.35
CA PRO A 69 10.99 0.65 1.29
C PRO A 69 9.48 0.91 1.15
N ALA A 70 8.75 1.03 2.26
CA ALA A 70 7.32 1.30 2.23
C ALA A 70 7.00 2.67 1.64
N PHE A 71 7.83 3.67 1.95
CA PHE A 71 7.70 5.01 1.37
C PHE A 71 7.95 4.99 -0.16
N LEU A 72 9.02 4.31 -0.61
CA LEU A 72 9.32 4.17 -2.03
C LEU A 72 8.22 3.43 -2.79
N PHE A 73 7.70 2.33 -2.24
CA PHE A 73 6.57 1.61 -2.84
C PHE A 73 5.27 2.44 -2.82
N GLY A 74 5.04 3.25 -1.78
CA GLY A 74 3.95 4.21 -1.75
C GLY A 74 4.03 5.23 -2.88
N LEU A 75 5.22 5.77 -3.12
CA LEU A 75 5.50 6.69 -4.23
C LEU A 75 5.33 6.02 -5.60
N LEU A 76 5.81 4.78 -5.74
CA LEU A 76 5.68 4.00 -6.98
C LEU A 76 4.20 3.77 -7.33
N ASN A 77 3.38 3.39 -6.34
CA ASN A 77 1.95 3.23 -6.52
C ASN A 77 1.25 4.56 -6.81
N ALA A 78 1.67 5.67 -6.19
CA ALA A 78 1.16 6.99 -6.52
C ALA A 78 1.50 7.39 -7.96
N TYR A 79 2.70 7.06 -8.43
CA TYR A 79 3.09 7.26 -9.83
C TYR A 79 2.27 6.41 -10.79
N LEU A 80 2.02 5.13 -10.45
CA LEU A 80 1.09 4.29 -11.24
C LEU A 80 -0.31 4.89 -11.29
N ALA A 81 -0.82 5.38 -10.17
CA ALA A 81 -2.12 6.05 -10.14
C ALA A 81 -2.13 7.28 -11.06
N TYR A 82 -1.11 8.13 -11.01
CA TYR A 82 -1.00 9.27 -11.93
C TYR A 82 -0.96 8.84 -13.41
N ARG A 83 -0.26 7.75 -13.72
CA ARG A 83 -0.20 7.19 -15.08
C ARG A 83 -1.55 6.66 -15.54
N PHE A 84 -2.28 5.93 -14.69
CA PHE A 84 -3.62 5.47 -15.02
C PHE A 84 -4.62 6.61 -15.16
N PHE A 85 -4.49 7.67 -14.36
CA PHE A 85 -5.31 8.87 -14.48
C PHE A 85 -5.11 9.58 -15.81
N LEU A 86 -3.88 9.65 -16.31
CA LEU A 86 -3.58 10.23 -17.62
C LEU A 86 -4.03 9.34 -18.79
N MET A 87 -4.24 8.04 -18.54
CA MET A 87 -4.75 7.05 -19.50
C MET A 87 -6.28 6.89 -19.47
N LEU A 88 -6.96 7.63 -18.59
CA LEU A 88 -8.41 7.67 -18.45
C LEU A 88 -9.01 8.74 -19.37
#